data_AF-A0A8J8BY65-F1
#
_entry.id   AF-A0A8J8BY65-F1
#
_cell.length_a   1.000
_cell.length_b   1.000
_cell.length_c   1.000
_cell.angle_alpha   90.00
_cell.angle_beta   90.00
_cell.angle_gamma   90.00
#
_symmetry.space_group_name_H-M   'P 1'
#
loop_
_entity.id
_entity.type
_entity.pdbx_description
1 polymer ?
#
loop_
_entity_poly.entity_id
_entity_poly.type
_entity_poly.pdbx_seq_one_letter_code
_entity_poly.pdbx_strand_id
1 'polypeptide(L)'
;MSNSPSGKELISMEEDTDTNNYKERDVFKCFPERMAHAFIKKAERVLCQFMPHSHGNVLYTKKDFAKQLVFIARHGDFISNGSRVYNLEHSGPSSDTILHHLHNLTLEDVQCSYEEVNKYLLQLIKKNKKFWLHV
;
A
#
# COMPACT_ATOMS: atom_id res chain seq x y z
N MET A 1 -49.70 -42.60 0.40
CA MET A 1 -48.61 -42.72 1.41
C MET A 1 -47.32 -42.63 0.61
N SER A 2 -46.68 -41.47 0.65
CA SER A 2 -45.57 -41.12 -0.24
C SER A 2 -44.37 -40.68 0.60
N ASN A 3 -43.21 -41.21 0.24
CA ASN A 3 -41.91 -41.06 0.89
C ASN A 3 -41.44 -39.61 1.01
N SER A 4 -40.68 -39.30 2.08
CA SER A 4 -39.36 -38.66 2.01
C SER A 4 -38.79 -38.43 3.43
N PRO A 5 -37.63 -39.01 3.81
CA PRO A 5 -36.83 -38.48 4.89
C PRO A 5 -35.99 -37.33 4.32
N SER A 6 -36.35 -36.09 4.70
CA SER A 6 -35.59 -34.89 4.40
C SER A 6 -34.22 -34.98 5.08
N GLY A 7 -33.19 -35.26 4.28
CA GLY A 7 -31.80 -35.11 4.68
C GLY A 7 -31.57 -33.68 5.16
N LYS A 8 -31.23 -33.53 6.44
CA LYS A 8 -30.58 -32.33 6.93
C LYS A 8 -29.10 -32.52 6.71
N GLU A 9 -28.63 -32.10 5.53
CA GLU A 9 -27.21 -31.80 5.37
C GLU A 9 -26.88 -30.65 6.33
N LEU A 10 -26.12 -30.98 7.38
CA LEU A 10 -25.39 -30.00 8.16
C LEU A 10 -24.40 -29.34 7.20
N ILE A 11 -24.75 -28.15 6.73
CA ILE A 11 -23.79 -27.26 6.08
C ILE A 11 -22.73 -26.97 7.13
N SER A 12 -21.58 -27.61 7.00
CA SER A 12 -20.38 -27.21 7.72
C SER A 12 -20.10 -25.76 7.33
N MET A 13 -20.26 -24.83 8.27
CA MET A 13 -19.55 -23.57 8.21
C MET A 13 -18.07 -23.94 8.32
N GLU A 14 -17.44 -24.23 7.19
CA GLU A 14 -16.00 -24.07 7.08
C GLU A 14 -15.76 -22.59 7.37
N GLU A 15 -15.29 -22.30 8.58
CA GLU A 15 -14.58 -21.07 8.83
C GLU A 15 -13.49 -21.02 7.76
N ASP A 16 -13.62 -20.08 6.83
CA ASP A 16 -12.55 -19.63 5.96
C ASP A 16 -11.45 -19.09 6.88
N THR A 17 -10.70 -19.99 7.50
CA THR A 17 -9.35 -19.73 7.97
C THR A 17 -8.52 -19.59 6.71
N ASP A 18 -8.70 -18.44 6.07
CA ASP A 18 -7.87 -17.82 5.06
C ASP A 18 -6.50 -17.68 5.72
N THR A 19 -5.79 -18.81 5.81
CA THR A 19 -4.43 -18.93 6.28
C THR A 19 -3.64 -18.25 5.19
N ASN A 20 -3.57 -16.93 5.35
CA ASN A 20 -3.03 -15.97 4.42
C ASN A 20 -1.57 -16.35 4.22
N ASN A 21 -1.33 -17.21 3.23
CA ASN A 21 -0.02 -17.71 2.86
C ASN A 21 0.63 -16.60 2.02
N TYR A 22 0.75 -15.42 2.65
CA TYR A 22 1.24 -14.19 2.07
C TYR A 22 2.72 -14.37 1.80
N LYS A 23 3.05 -14.75 0.56
CA LYS A 23 4.41 -14.68 0.06
C LYS A 23 4.71 -13.22 -0.24
N GLU A 24 5.15 -12.50 0.77
CA GLU A 24 5.56 -11.11 0.71
C GLU A 24 6.52 -10.87 -0.47
N ARG A 25 6.03 -10.17 -1.51
CA ARG A 25 6.85 -9.77 -2.66
C ARG A 25 7.34 -8.35 -2.45
N ASP A 26 8.38 -8.19 -1.65
CA ASP A 26 9.03 -6.89 -1.49
C ASP A 26 9.86 -6.50 -2.73
N VAL A 27 9.35 -5.54 -3.50
CA VAL A 27 10.00 -5.00 -4.72
C VAL A 27 11.35 -4.34 -4.40
N PHE A 28 11.55 -3.87 -3.16
CA PHE A 28 12.80 -3.27 -2.74
C PHE A 28 13.82 -4.26 -2.16
N LYS A 29 13.50 -5.55 -2.06
CA LYS A 29 14.38 -6.56 -1.45
C LYS A 29 15.75 -6.66 -2.12
N CYS A 30 15.84 -6.38 -3.42
CA CYS A 30 17.09 -6.41 -4.18
C CYS A 30 17.88 -5.09 -4.13
N PHE A 31 17.34 -4.04 -3.50
CA PHE A 31 18.00 -2.74 -3.39
C PHE A 31 18.76 -2.63 -2.07
N PRO A 32 19.91 -1.94 -2.05
CA PRO A 32 20.58 -1.59 -0.80
C PRO A 32 19.63 -0.87 0.16
N GLU A 33 19.56 -1.36 1.39
CA GLU A 33 18.59 -0.94 2.42
C GLU A 33 18.54 0.59 2.60
N ARG A 34 19.71 1.23 2.66
CA ARG A 34 19.81 2.70 2.79
C ARG A 34 19.14 3.45 1.63
N MET A 35 19.23 2.92 0.41
CA MET A 35 18.59 3.52 -0.76
C MET A 35 17.08 3.25 -0.77
N ALA A 36 16.67 2.02 -0.45
CA ALA A 36 15.25 1.66 -0.31
C ALA A 36 14.56 2.56 0.72
N HIS A 37 15.17 2.73 1.90
CA HIS A 37 14.64 3.59 2.96
C HIS A 37 14.56 5.07 2.56
N ALA A 38 15.59 5.57 1.88
CA ALA A 38 15.60 6.96 1.39
C ALA A 38 14.48 7.20 0.37
N PHE A 39 14.26 6.23 -0.53
CA PHE A 39 13.19 6.29 -1.52
C PHE A 39 11.80 6.25 -0.86
N ILE A 40 11.56 5.27 0.03
CA ILE A 40 10.31 5.13 0.78
C ILE A 40 9.96 6.43 1.50
N LYS A 41 10.91 7.02 2.25
CA LYS A 41 10.69 8.30 2.94
C LYS A 41 10.35 9.46 2.00
N LYS A 42 10.93 9.51 0.80
CA LYS A 42 10.60 10.55 -0.18
C LYS A 42 9.21 10.30 -0.77
N ALA A 43 8.87 9.06 -1.12
CA ALA A 43 7.55 8.70 -1.62
C ALA A 43 6.45 9.06 -0.60
N GLU A 44 6.63 8.70 0.67
CA GLU A 44 5.71 9.08 1.76
C GLU A 44 5.49 10.60 1.83
N ARG A 45 6.56 11.40 1.72
CA ARG A 45 6.50 12.87 1.77
C ARG A 45 5.74 13.46 0.60
N VAL A 46 5.99 12.97 -0.62
CA VAL A 46 5.29 13.42 -1.84
C VAL A 46 3.81 13.10 -1.70
N LEU A 47 3.47 11.85 -1.37
CA LEU A 47 2.07 11.45 -1.20
C LEU A 47 1.34 12.30 -0.16
N CYS A 48 1.97 12.61 0.99
CA CYS A 48 1.36 13.45 2.02
C CYS A 48 0.93 14.85 1.53
N GLN A 49 1.57 15.41 0.48
CA GLN A 49 1.23 16.73 -0.06
C GLN A 49 -0.12 16.73 -0.80
N PHE A 50 -0.45 15.62 -1.45
CA PHE A 50 -1.67 15.46 -2.25
C PHE A 50 -2.80 14.81 -1.47
N MET A 51 -2.55 14.37 -0.24
CA MET A 51 -3.60 13.78 0.59
C MET A 51 -4.57 14.84 1.10
N PRO A 52 -5.89 14.62 0.91
CA PRO A 52 -6.91 15.51 1.43
C PRO A 52 -6.84 15.58 2.96
N HIS A 53 -7.44 16.63 3.53
CA HIS A 53 -7.52 16.77 4.97
C HIS A 53 -8.37 15.64 5.56
N SER A 54 -7.82 14.89 6.51
CA SER A 54 -8.60 13.91 7.26
C SER A 54 -9.72 14.64 8.02
N HIS A 55 -10.96 14.19 7.85
CA HIS A 55 -12.07 14.69 8.68
C HIS A 55 -11.81 14.40 10.16
N GLY A 56 -12.38 15.20 11.06
CA GLY A 56 -12.09 15.17 12.51
C GLY A 56 -12.37 13.84 13.24
N ASN A 57 -13.03 12.89 12.60
CA ASN A 57 -13.34 11.56 13.16
C ASN A 57 -12.42 10.44 12.63
N VAL A 58 -11.37 10.78 11.88
CA VAL A 58 -10.48 9.82 11.25
C VAL A 58 -9.41 9.35 12.23
N LEU A 59 -9.26 8.02 12.40
CA LEU A 59 -8.30 7.39 13.31
C LEU A 59 -6.86 7.30 12.77
N TYR A 60 -6.60 7.79 11.54
CA TYR A 60 -5.29 7.73 10.89
C TYR A 60 -4.80 9.13 10.47
N THR A 61 -3.49 9.35 10.50
CA THR A 61 -2.88 10.60 9.99
C THR A 61 -2.62 10.53 8.49
N LYS A 62 -2.40 11.68 7.82
CA LYS A 62 -1.93 11.70 6.41
C LYS A 62 -0.66 10.87 6.21
N LYS A 63 0.19 10.81 7.23
CA LYS A 63 1.42 10.02 7.24
C LYS A 63 1.12 8.53 7.28
N ASP A 64 0.15 8.09 8.08
CA ASP A 64 -0.24 6.68 8.15
C ASP A 64 -0.87 6.22 6.83
N PHE A 65 -1.69 7.08 6.22
CA PHE A 65 -2.22 6.85 4.87
C PHE A 65 -1.09 6.68 3.83
N ALA A 66 -0.12 7.61 3.81
CA ALA A 66 1.00 7.55 2.88
C ALA A 66 1.87 6.31 3.08
N LYS A 67 2.16 5.93 4.33
CA LYS A 67 2.90 4.70 4.66
C LYS A 67 2.17 3.45 4.14
N GLN A 68 0.85 3.39 4.31
CA GLN A 68 0.07 2.25 3.84
C GLN A 68 0.05 2.15 2.32
N LEU A 69 -0.06 3.27 1.59
CA LEU A 69 0.08 3.26 0.13
C LEU A 69 1.47 2.77 -0.32
N VAL A 70 2.53 3.24 0.35
CA VAL A 70 3.89 2.79 0.04
C VAL A 70 4.07 1.31 0.40
N PHE A 71 3.45 0.82 1.47
CA PHE A 71 3.44 -0.59 1.84
C PHE A 71 2.76 -1.44 0.76
N ILE A 72 1.55 -1.07 0.32
CA ILE A 72 0.82 -1.77 -0.75
C ILE A 72 1.65 -1.79 -2.03
N ALA A 73 2.20 -0.65 -2.44
CA ALA A 73 3.02 -0.54 -3.64
C ALA A 73 4.34 -1.34 -3.55
N ARG A 74 5.01 -1.31 -2.40
CA ARG A 74 6.25 -2.05 -2.13
C ARG A 74 6.03 -3.56 -2.26
N HIS A 75 4.85 -4.03 -1.88
CA HIS A 75 4.55 -5.46 -1.90
C HIS A 75 3.86 -5.92 -3.19
N GLY A 76 3.56 -5.00 -4.11
CA GLY A 76 2.83 -5.29 -5.34
C GLY A 76 1.46 -5.93 -5.07
N ASP A 77 0.83 -5.56 -3.95
CA ASP A 77 -0.38 -6.21 -3.44
C ASP A 77 -1.65 -5.45 -3.85
N PHE A 78 -2.79 -6.13 -3.82
CA PHE A 78 -4.09 -5.49 -3.99
C PHE A 78 -4.39 -4.56 -2.81
N ILE A 79 -5.06 -3.45 -3.07
CA ILE A 79 -5.41 -2.46 -2.03
C ILE A 79 -6.20 -3.13 -0.89
N SER A 80 -7.11 -4.06 -1.17
CA SER A 80 -7.87 -4.79 -0.17
C SER A 80 -6.98 -5.64 0.75
N ASN A 81 -6.16 -6.51 0.16
CA ASN A 81 -5.29 -7.41 0.93
C ASN A 81 -4.15 -6.66 1.62
N GLY A 82 -3.47 -5.76 0.91
CA GLY A 82 -2.39 -4.96 1.46
C GLY A 82 -2.87 -4.00 2.55
N SER A 83 -4.09 -3.47 2.46
CA SER A 83 -4.71 -2.73 3.56
C SER A 83 -5.00 -3.61 4.77
N ARG A 84 -5.55 -4.82 4.56
CA ARG A 84 -5.81 -5.78 5.63
C ARG A 84 -4.51 -6.12 6.35
N VAL A 85 -3.45 -6.47 5.62
CA VAL A 85 -2.14 -6.84 6.17
C VAL A 85 -1.51 -5.68 6.94
N TYR A 86 -1.48 -4.47 6.38
CA TYR A 86 -0.92 -3.30 7.06
C TYR A 86 -1.63 -3.01 8.40
N ASN A 87 -2.97 -3.09 8.38
CA ASN A 87 -3.81 -2.76 9.53
C ASN A 87 -3.79 -3.81 10.65
N LEU A 88 -3.21 -4.99 10.43
CA LEU A 88 -2.97 -5.95 11.52
C LEU A 88 -1.96 -5.41 12.54
N GLU A 89 -1.03 -4.57 12.10
CA GLU A 89 0.08 -4.05 12.92
C GLU A 89 0.01 -2.53 13.13
N HIS A 90 -0.81 -1.81 12.35
CA HIS A 90 -0.83 -0.35 12.30
C HIS A 90 -2.26 0.19 12.28
N SER A 91 -2.44 1.44 12.69
CA SER A 91 -3.72 2.16 12.61
C SER A 91 -3.86 2.92 11.28
N GLY A 92 -4.16 2.21 10.20
CA GLY A 92 -4.33 2.78 8.85
C GLY A 92 -5.79 2.86 8.38
N PRO A 93 -6.08 3.63 7.31
CA PRO A 93 -7.38 3.61 6.62
C PRO A 93 -7.83 2.20 6.19
N SER A 94 -9.15 2.02 6.04
CA SER A 94 -9.71 0.87 5.33
C SER A 94 -9.45 0.96 3.82
N SER A 95 -9.55 -0.17 3.11
CA SER A 95 -9.43 -0.22 1.65
C SER A 95 -10.42 0.70 0.95
N ASP A 96 -11.67 0.76 1.40
CA ASP A 96 -12.69 1.65 0.82
C ASP A 96 -12.34 3.12 1.00
N THR A 97 -11.78 3.47 2.16
CA THR A 97 -11.32 4.82 2.44
C THR A 97 -10.13 5.19 1.52
N ILE A 98 -9.22 4.25 1.29
CA ILE A 98 -8.12 4.43 0.35
C ILE A 98 -8.66 4.68 -1.07
N LEU A 99 -9.57 3.83 -1.54
CA LEU A 99 -10.16 3.94 -2.87
C LEU A 99 -10.92 5.25 -3.06
N HIS A 100 -11.68 5.68 -2.05
CA HIS A 100 -12.37 6.96 -2.07
C HIS A 100 -11.41 8.13 -2.29
N HIS A 101 -10.29 8.17 -1.53
CA HIS A 101 -9.30 9.23 -1.68
C HIS A 101 -8.58 9.18 -3.03
N LEU A 102 -8.21 7.99 -3.50
CA LEU A 102 -7.57 7.81 -4.81
C LEU A 102 -8.49 8.23 -5.97
N HIS A 103 -9.80 7.97 -5.86
CA HIS A 103 -10.79 8.37 -6.86
C HIS A 103 -10.95 9.90 -6.96
N ASN A 104 -10.64 10.63 -5.89
CA ASN A 104 -10.74 12.09 -5.86
C ASN A 104 -9.47 12.82 -6.30
N LEU A 105 -8.40 12.09 -6.66
CA LEU A 105 -7.18 12.69 -7.19
C LEU A 105 -7.44 13.25 -8.59
N THR A 106 -7.00 14.49 -8.83
CA THR A 106 -7.01 15.06 -10.18
C THR A 106 -5.88 14.47 -11.02
N LEU A 107 -6.01 14.55 -12.36
CA LEU A 107 -4.94 14.13 -13.25
C LEU A 107 -3.65 14.93 -12.99
N GLU A 108 -3.81 16.21 -12.66
CA GLU A 108 -2.75 17.13 -12.30
C GLU A 108 -2.03 16.68 -11.02
N ASP A 109 -2.75 16.23 -9.99
CA ASP A 109 -2.15 15.71 -8.74
C ASP A 109 -1.30 14.46 -9.00
N VAL A 110 -1.84 13.55 -9.82
CA VAL A 110 -1.14 12.31 -10.22
C VAL A 110 0.12 12.65 -11.02
N GLN A 111 0.01 13.56 -11.99
CA GLN A 111 1.14 13.98 -12.81
C GLN A 111 2.22 14.68 -11.97
N CYS A 112 1.83 15.60 -11.07
CA CYS A 112 2.76 16.28 -10.17
C CYS A 112 3.50 15.28 -9.28
N SER A 113 2.78 14.32 -8.70
CA SER A 113 3.37 13.26 -7.89
C SER A 113 4.39 12.43 -8.67
N TYR A 114 4.04 12.04 -9.90
CA TYR A 114 4.91 11.28 -10.77
C TYR A 114 6.19 12.05 -11.14
N GLU A 115 6.05 13.33 -11.53
CA GLU A 115 7.18 14.18 -11.86
C GLU A 115 8.12 14.41 -10.67
N GLU A 116 7.59 14.66 -9.48
CA GLU A 116 8.34 14.83 -8.24
C GLU A 116 9.22 13.60 -7.92
N VAL A 117 8.61 12.41 -7.97
CA VAL A 117 9.30 11.15 -7.69
C VAL A 117 10.36 10.87 -8.75
N ASN A 118 10.06 11.10 -10.03
CA ASN A 118 11.03 10.91 -11.11
C ASN A 118 12.20 11.89 -11.04
N LYS A 119 11.94 13.17 -10.76
CA LYS A 119 13.01 14.17 -10.55
C LYS A 119 13.94 13.72 -9.42
N TYR A 120 13.39 13.17 -8.33
CA TYR A 120 14.18 12.63 -7.24
C TYR A 120 14.99 11.38 -7.64
N LEU A 121 14.38 10.42 -8.34
CA LEU A 121 15.09 9.23 -8.85
C LEU A 121 16.28 9.61 -9.74
N LEU A 122 16.09 10.57 -10.64
CA LEU A 122 17.16 11.07 -11.49
C LEU A 122 18.30 11.69 -10.69
N GLN A 123 18.00 12.44 -9.62
CA GLN A 123 19.02 13.00 -8.72
C GLN A 123 19.79 11.90 -7.98
N LEU A 124 19.10 10.88 -7.47
CA LEU A 124 19.75 9.73 -6.82
C LEU A 124 20.68 8.98 -7.78
N ILE A 125 20.22 8.70 -9.01
CA ILE A 125 21.03 8.03 -10.03
C ILE A 125 22.27 8.87 -10.37
N LYS A 126 22.12 10.19 -10.55
CA LYS A 126 23.25 11.09 -10.83
C LYS A 126 24.27 11.11 -9.68
N LYS A 127 23.81 11.16 -8.43
CA LYS A 127 24.67 11.15 -7.25
C LYS A 127 25.44 9.84 -7.13
N ASN A 128 24.77 8.71 -7.37
CA ASN A 128 25.40 7.39 -7.31
C ASN A 128 26.33 7.14 -8.50
N LYS A 129 25.99 7.55 -9.73
CA LYS A 129 26.90 7.45 -10.89
C LYS A 129 28.22 8.21 -10.67
N LYS A 130 28.17 9.38 -10.02
CA LYS A 130 29.39 10.10 -9.62
C LYS A 130 30.24 9.32 -8.61
N PHE A 131 29.61 8.53 -7.74
CA PHE A 131 30.32 7.69 -6.78
C PHE A 131 31.07 6.53 -7.44
N TRP A 132 30.53 5.97 -8.54
CA TRP A 132 31.15 4.86 -9.30
C TRP A 132 32.19 5.30 -10.34
N LEU A 133 32.29 6.60 -10.66
CA LEU A 133 33.33 7.15 -11.55
C LEU A 133 34.60 7.62 -10.81
N HIS A 134 34.58 7.58 -9.48
CA HIS A 134 35.69 7.97 -8.60
C HIS A 134 36.21 6.83 -7.73
N VAL A 135 35.79 5.59 -8.02
CA VAL A 135 36.35 4.32 -7.52
C VAL A 135 36.99 3.63 -8.72
#